data_AF-A0A820YGF9-F1
#
_entry.id   AF-A0A820YGF9-F1
#
_cell.length_a   1.000
_cell.length_b   1.000
_cell.length_c   1.000
_cell.angle_alpha   90.00
_cell.angle_beta   90.00
_cell.angle_gamma   90.00
#
_symmetry.space_group_name_H-M   'P 1'
#
loop_
_entity.id
_entity.type
_entity.pdbx_description
1 polymer ?
#
loop_
_entity_poly.entity_id
_entity_poly.type
_entity_poly.pdbx_seq_one_letter_code
_entity_poly.pdbx_strand_id
1 'polypeptide(L)'
;NSSRPYFLEHEREDVVKHRQEFVKYFVEREQHFYTITNDAVPQWRIPTTAPTILLCHDESTYKCGEITAKRWIMPDNAPFYNKDRGRSIMCSDLLVMHPSGPFFSLTEKEYSEALRTYPNLNDDCDINYEKNSASAAITLGGNNYFNNQSILNEFKRLFQLLPFKKEYKNHNFL
;
A
#
# COMPACT_ATOMS: atom_id res chain seq x y z
N ASN A 1 -22.10 4.22 -24.86
CA ASN A 1 -21.17 4.62 -23.79
C ASN A 1 -20.08 3.55 -23.67
N SER A 2 -19.24 3.42 -24.70
CA SER A 2 -18.32 2.30 -24.99
C SER A 2 -16.87 2.56 -24.58
N SER A 3 -16.62 3.59 -23.77
CA SER A 3 -15.29 4.04 -23.37
C SER A 3 -14.97 3.65 -21.92
N ARG A 4 -15.04 2.36 -21.61
CA ARG A 4 -14.37 1.78 -20.42
C ARG A 4 -13.30 0.82 -20.93
N PRO A 5 -12.07 1.29 -21.19
CA PRO A 5 -10.97 0.39 -21.50
C PRO A 5 -10.63 -0.38 -20.20
N TYR A 6 -10.35 -1.68 -20.32
CA TYR A 6 -9.73 -2.57 -19.30
C TYR A 6 -10.58 -3.52 -18.44
N PHE A 7 -11.92 -3.48 -18.41
CA PHE A 7 -12.67 -4.35 -17.47
C PHE A 7 -13.67 -5.32 -18.07
N LEU A 8 -13.81 -5.37 -19.39
CA LEU A 8 -14.75 -6.28 -20.05
C LEU A 8 -13.96 -7.26 -20.93
N GLU A 9 -14.02 -8.54 -20.54
CA GLU A 9 -13.78 -9.74 -21.38
C GLU A 9 -12.32 -10.20 -21.62
N HIS A 10 -11.30 -9.61 -20.99
CA HIS A 10 -9.90 -10.04 -21.13
C HIS A 10 -9.27 -10.69 -19.89
N GLU A 11 -10.04 -10.85 -18.81
CA GLU A 11 -9.56 -11.47 -17.58
C GLU A 11 -9.75 -12.98 -17.64
N ARG A 12 -8.74 -13.73 -17.19
CA ARG A 12 -8.82 -15.18 -17.06
C ARG A 12 -9.92 -15.57 -16.08
N GLU A 13 -10.59 -16.69 -16.34
CA GLU A 13 -11.73 -17.16 -15.53
C GLU A 13 -11.39 -17.35 -14.04
N ASP A 14 -10.17 -17.82 -13.74
CA ASP A 14 -9.68 -17.99 -12.37
C ASP A 14 -9.59 -16.64 -11.62
N VAL A 15 -9.13 -15.59 -12.30
CA VAL A 15 -9.03 -14.23 -11.75
C VAL A 15 -10.42 -13.66 -11.48
N VAL A 16 -11.36 -13.83 -12.43
CA VAL A 16 -12.74 -13.39 -12.26
C VAL A 16 -13.38 -14.08 -11.06
N LYS A 17 -13.20 -15.39 -10.92
CA LYS A 17 -13.70 -16.17 -9.79
C LYS A 17 -13.12 -15.69 -8.46
N HIS A 18 -11.80 -15.53 -8.36
CA HIS A 18 -11.16 -15.04 -7.13
C HIS A 18 -11.67 -13.65 -6.75
N ARG A 19 -11.82 -12.74 -7.72
CA ARG A 19 -12.40 -11.42 -7.46
C ARG A 19 -13.83 -11.52 -6.94
N GLN A 20 -14.67 -12.37 -7.53
CA GLN A 20 -16.04 -12.56 -7.06
C GLN A 20 -16.10 -13.10 -5.63
N GLU A 21 -15.26 -14.08 -5.31
CA GLU A 21 -15.14 -14.64 -3.95
C GLU A 21 -14.66 -13.58 -2.96
N PHE A 22 -13.67 -12.78 -3.34
CA PHE A 22 -13.16 -11.67 -2.55
C PHE A 22 -14.23 -10.61 -2.29
N VAL A 23 -14.93 -10.14 -3.34
CA VAL A 23 -16.01 -9.15 -3.19
C VAL A 23 -17.12 -9.69 -2.29
N LYS A 24 -17.53 -10.94 -2.49
CA LYS A 24 -18.53 -11.60 -1.63
C LYS A 24 -18.07 -11.63 -0.17
N TYR A 25 -16.82 -12.02 0.07
CA TYR A 25 -16.22 -12.05 1.41
C TYR A 25 -16.31 -10.70 2.13
N PHE A 26 -16.02 -9.60 1.42
CA PHE A 26 -16.07 -8.24 1.96
C PHE A 26 -17.49 -7.76 2.24
N VAL A 27 -18.41 -7.94 1.30
CA VAL A 27 -19.80 -7.51 1.44
C VAL A 27 -20.49 -8.24 2.61
N GLU A 28 -20.27 -9.55 2.74
CA GLU A 28 -20.83 -10.34 3.85
C GLU A 28 -20.30 -9.93 5.23
N ARG A 29 -19.15 -9.23 5.29
CA ARG A 29 -18.47 -8.82 6.52
C ARG A 29 -18.42 -7.31 6.72
N GLU A 30 -19.20 -6.53 5.97
CA GLU A 30 -19.17 -5.06 6.04
C GLU A 30 -19.29 -4.53 7.47
N GLN A 31 -20.14 -5.16 8.29
CA GLN A 31 -20.36 -4.86 9.70
C GLN A 31 -19.13 -4.99 10.63
N HIS A 32 -18.06 -5.66 10.16
CA HIS A 32 -16.80 -5.82 10.90
C HIS A 32 -15.78 -4.73 10.58
N PHE A 33 -15.96 -3.96 9.50
CA PHE A 33 -14.97 -3.00 9.03
C PHE A 33 -15.34 -1.57 9.39
N TYR A 34 -14.33 -0.72 9.48
CA TYR A 34 -14.51 0.72 9.51
C TYR A 34 -14.77 1.21 8.09
N THR A 35 -15.83 1.99 7.90
CA THR A 35 -16.15 2.62 6.62
C THR A 35 -16.37 4.12 6.80
N ILE A 36 -16.30 4.86 5.71
CA ILE A 36 -16.55 6.30 5.72
C ILE A 36 -17.93 6.55 5.09
N THR A 37 -18.73 7.43 5.68
CA THR A 37 -20.02 7.82 5.12
C THR A 37 -19.86 8.64 3.85
N ASN A 38 -20.82 8.52 2.94
CA ASN A 38 -20.89 9.32 1.70
C ASN A 38 -21.62 10.67 1.93
N ASP A 39 -21.67 11.16 3.17
CA ASP A 39 -22.35 12.41 3.51
C ASP A 39 -21.49 13.62 3.08
N ALA A 40 -22.10 14.81 3.02
CA ALA A 40 -21.39 16.05 2.69
C ALA A 40 -20.19 16.33 3.61
N VAL A 41 -20.27 15.85 4.86
CA VAL A 41 -19.14 15.77 5.79
C VAL A 41 -18.91 14.29 6.10
N PRO A 42 -17.86 13.67 5.55
CA PRO A 42 -17.61 12.24 5.74
C PRO A 42 -17.32 11.93 7.22
N GLN A 43 -17.99 10.91 7.76
CA GLN A 43 -17.79 10.43 9.12
C GLN A 43 -17.41 8.95 9.14
N TRP A 44 -16.68 8.54 10.17
CA TRP A 44 -16.38 7.13 10.38
C TRP A 44 -17.61 6.37 10.87
N ARG A 45 -17.96 5.29 10.17
CA ARG A 45 -18.85 4.24 10.66
C ARG A 45 -18.00 3.23 11.43
N ILE A 46 -18.36 3.06 12.69
CA ILE A 46 -17.71 2.10 13.58
C ILE A 46 -18.41 0.74 13.41
N PRO A 47 -17.66 -0.36 13.29
CA PRO A 47 -18.24 -1.69 13.21
C PRO A 47 -19.09 -2.02 14.44
N THR A 48 -20.20 -2.73 14.21
CA THR A 48 -21.16 -3.14 15.26
C THR A 48 -20.81 -4.48 15.88
N THR A 49 -19.94 -5.25 15.23
CA THR A 49 -19.44 -6.57 15.66
C THR A 49 -17.95 -6.50 15.99
N ALA A 50 -17.32 -7.66 16.28
CA ALA A 50 -15.87 -7.75 16.51
C ALA A 50 -15.09 -7.03 15.38
N PRO A 51 -14.36 -5.95 15.68
CA PRO A 51 -13.81 -5.07 14.66
C PRO A 51 -12.63 -5.73 13.96
N THR A 52 -12.53 -5.51 12.65
CA THR A 52 -11.45 -5.99 11.81
C THR A 52 -10.75 -4.80 11.17
N ILE A 53 -9.42 -4.76 11.26
CA ILE A 53 -8.62 -3.75 10.57
C ILE A 53 -8.41 -4.21 9.13
N LEU A 54 -8.84 -3.38 8.17
CA LEU A 54 -8.53 -3.58 6.77
C LEU A 54 -7.22 -2.87 6.43
N LEU A 55 -6.26 -3.65 5.94
CA LEU A 55 -4.96 -3.19 5.46
C LEU A 55 -4.94 -3.29 3.93
N CYS A 56 -4.62 -2.18 3.28
CA CYS A 56 -4.47 -2.10 1.84
C CYS A 56 -3.01 -1.84 1.51
N HIS A 57 -2.50 -2.51 0.48
CA HIS A 57 -1.14 -2.34 -0.01
C HIS A 57 -1.21 -1.89 -1.47
N ASP A 58 -0.37 -0.93 -1.84
CA ASP A 58 -0.18 -0.54 -3.24
C ASP A 58 1.24 -0.01 -3.48
N GLU A 59 1.67 -0.10 -4.73
CA GLU A 59 2.97 0.39 -5.19
C GLU A 59 2.78 1.54 -6.18
N SER A 60 3.48 2.64 -5.94
CA SER A 60 3.43 3.84 -6.78
C SER A 60 4.81 4.24 -7.25
N THR A 61 4.92 4.59 -8.53
CA THR A 61 6.16 5.12 -9.12
C THR A 61 6.02 6.61 -9.39
N TYR A 62 6.76 7.44 -8.67
CA TYR A 62 6.83 8.88 -8.89
C TYR A 62 8.03 9.21 -9.77
N LYS A 63 7.80 9.94 -10.86
CA LYS A 63 8.86 10.30 -11.81
C LYS A 63 9.13 11.80 -11.79
N CYS A 64 10.38 12.16 -11.56
CA CYS A 64 10.87 13.53 -11.71
C CYS A 64 11.00 13.88 -13.19
N GLY A 65 10.29 14.92 -13.63
CA GLY A 65 10.34 15.42 -15.00
C GLY A 65 9.30 14.86 -15.96
N GLU A 66 8.20 14.26 -15.46
CA GLU A 66 6.96 14.11 -16.24
C GLU A 66 6.29 15.48 -16.45
N ILE A 67 7.01 16.38 -17.13
CA ILE A 67 6.44 17.55 -17.77
C ILE A 67 6.17 17.11 -19.22
N THR A 68 5.11 16.33 -19.41
CA THR A 68 4.51 16.15 -20.75
C THR A 68 4.00 17.49 -21.30
N ALA A 69 3.81 18.49 -20.44
CA ALA A 69 3.54 19.85 -20.86
C ALA A 69 4.84 20.61 -21.22
N LYS A 70 5.04 20.88 -22.52
CA LYS A 70 6.00 21.86 -23.09
C LYS A 70 7.40 21.35 -23.47
N ARG A 71 7.49 20.29 -24.29
CA ARG A 71 8.60 20.17 -25.24
C ARG A 71 8.06 19.99 -26.66
N TRP A 72 8.51 20.86 -27.56
CA TRP A 72 8.32 20.68 -29.00
C TRP A 72 9.21 19.51 -29.43
N ILE A 73 8.63 18.32 -29.56
CA ILE A 73 9.31 17.16 -30.14
C ILE A 73 9.19 17.32 -31.65
N MET A 74 10.31 17.49 -32.34
CA MET A 74 10.33 17.52 -33.80
C MET A 74 10.02 16.12 -34.34
N PRO A 75 9.25 15.96 -35.43
CA PRO A 75 8.71 14.67 -35.89
C PRO A 75 9.76 13.57 -36.09
N ASP A 76 11.00 13.95 -36.39
CA ASP A 76 12.07 13.03 -36.81
C ASP A 76 13.11 12.79 -35.70
N ASN A 77 12.94 13.44 -34.55
CA ASN A 77 13.98 13.56 -33.53
C ASN A 77 13.47 13.26 -32.12
N ALA A 78 12.47 12.37 -32.00
CA ALA A 78 12.01 11.90 -30.70
C ALA A 78 13.14 11.10 -30.02
N PRO A 79 13.76 11.61 -28.94
CA PRO A 79 14.81 10.86 -28.27
C PRO A 79 14.18 9.64 -27.56
N PHE A 80 14.81 8.47 -27.69
CA PHE A 80 14.48 7.31 -26.86
C PHE A 80 14.79 7.65 -25.40
N TYR A 81 13.74 7.79 -24.59
CA TYR A 81 13.90 7.98 -23.15
C TYR A 81 14.03 6.61 -22.47
N ASN A 82 15.23 6.31 -21.96
CA ASN A 82 15.39 5.21 -21.00
C ASN A 82 14.71 5.62 -19.68
N LYS A 83 13.74 4.81 -19.24
CA LYS A 83 12.83 5.12 -18.13
C LYS A 83 13.50 5.20 -16.75
N ASP A 84 14.76 4.79 -16.60
CA ASP A 84 15.22 4.29 -15.28
C ASP A 84 16.55 4.89 -14.76
N ARG A 85 17.03 6.03 -15.27
CA ARG A 85 18.30 6.65 -14.79
C ARG A 85 18.15 7.47 -13.49
N GLY A 86 17.59 6.89 -12.44
CA GLY A 86 17.46 7.55 -11.13
C GLY A 86 16.52 8.76 -11.12
N ARG A 87 15.61 8.83 -12.09
CA ARG A 87 14.58 9.88 -12.20
C ARG A 87 13.24 9.45 -11.66
N SER A 88 13.14 8.24 -11.14
CA SER A 88 11.93 7.68 -10.56
C SER A 88 12.22 7.15 -9.17
N ILE A 89 11.30 7.40 -8.25
CA ILE A 89 11.24 6.74 -6.94
C ILE A 89 10.02 5.83 -6.95
N MET A 90 10.22 4.58 -6.53
CA MET A 90 9.13 3.64 -6.31
C MET A 90 8.89 3.57 -4.81
N CYS A 91 7.63 3.76 -4.42
CA CYS A 91 7.17 3.70 -3.04
C CYS A 91 6.17 2.55 -2.92
N SER A 92 6.24 1.85 -1.81
CA SER A 92 5.31 0.82 -1.39
C SER A 92 4.67 1.28 -0.09
N ASP A 93 3.34 1.42 -0.08
CA ASP A 93 2.61 1.97 1.06
C ASP A 93 1.55 1.02 1.60
N LEU A 94 1.45 1.00 2.92
CA LEU A 94 0.44 0.23 3.66
C LEU A 94 -0.58 1.19 4.27
N LEU A 95 -1.75 1.23 3.65
CA LEU A 95 -2.89 2.03 4.06
C LEU A 95 -3.77 1.26 5.03
N VAL A 96 -4.35 1.97 5.99
CA VAL A 96 -5.26 1.42 6.99
C VAL A 96 -6.60 2.12 6.95
N MET A 97 -7.67 1.35 6.87
CA MET A 97 -9.02 1.88 7.05
C MET A 97 -9.36 1.91 8.55
N HIS A 98 -8.86 2.93 9.25
CA HIS A 98 -9.12 3.13 10.68
C HIS A 98 -9.07 4.62 11.08
N PRO A 99 -9.85 5.08 12.08
CA PRO A 99 -9.83 6.47 12.55
C PRO A 99 -8.48 7.00 13.05
N SER A 100 -7.53 6.12 13.38
CA SER A 100 -6.18 6.51 13.84
C SER A 100 -5.31 7.11 12.74
N GLY A 101 -5.70 6.96 11.47
CA GLY A 101 -4.98 7.55 10.35
C GLY A 101 -4.89 6.60 9.16
N PRO A 102 -4.66 7.14 7.95
CA PRO A 102 -4.65 6.35 6.73
C PRO A 102 -3.38 5.53 6.56
N PHE A 103 -2.30 5.80 7.30
CA PHE A 103 -1.03 5.08 7.19
C PHE A 103 -0.74 4.29 8.46
N PHE A 104 -0.18 3.09 8.31
CA PHE A 104 0.32 2.33 9.44
C PHE A 104 1.65 2.89 9.95
N SER A 105 1.68 3.30 11.21
CA SER A 105 2.93 3.59 11.93
C SER A 105 2.79 3.38 13.43
N LEU A 106 3.89 2.94 14.04
CA LEU A 106 4.03 2.87 15.49
C LEU A 106 4.56 4.20 16.04
N THR A 107 4.15 4.52 17.25
CA THR A 107 4.81 5.56 18.04
C THR A 107 6.22 5.11 18.43
N GLU A 108 7.10 6.04 18.80
CA GLU A 108 8.47 5.71 19.24
C GLU A 108 8.47 4.69 20.39
N LYS A 109 7.48 4.76 21.30
CA LYS A 109 7.37 3.83 22.44
C LYS A 109 6.99 2.42 21.96
N GLU A 110 5.98 2.33 21.10
CA GLU A 110 5.53 1.05 20.53
C GLU A 110 6.62 0.41 19.66
N TYR A 111 7.34 1.21 18.87
CA TYR A 111 8.46 0.72 18.06
C TYR A 111 9.64 0.27 18.92
N SER A 112 9.95 0.99 20.01
CA SER A 112 10.98 0.56 20.97
C SER A 112 10.63 -0.79 21.61
N GLU A 113 9.36 -1.03 21.92
CA GLU A 113 8.88 -2.32 22.40
C GLU A 113 8.99 -3.40 21.32
N ALA A 114 8.61 -3.09 20.08
CA ALA A 114 8.74 -3.98 18.94
C ALA A 114 10.19 -4.41 18.70
N LEU A 115 11.14 -3.49 18.76
CA LEU A 115 12.57 -3.76 18.61
C LEU A 115 13.13 -4.69 19.69
N ARG A 116 12.60 -4.62 20.92
CA ARG A 116 13.00 -5.53 22.00
C ARG A 116 12.57 -6.97 21.74
N THR A 117 11.44 -7.16 21.04
CA THR A 117 10.93 -8.49 20.68
C THR A 117 11.49 -8.98 19.34
N TYR A 118 11.65 -8.08 18.38
CA TYR A 118 12.09 -8.34 17.01
C TYR A 118 13.29 -7.45 16.65
N PRO A 119 14.51 -7.81 17.10
CA PRO A 119 15.71 -7.02 16.80
C PRO A 119 16.00 -6.88 15.31
N ASN A 120 15.55 -7.84 14.49
CA ASN A 120 15.69 -7.85 13.03
C ASN A 120 14.99 -6.66 12.34
N LEU A 121 14.11 -5.94 13.04
CA LEU A 121 13.49 -4.72 12.50
C LEU A 121 14.49 -3.59 12.29
N ASN A 122 15.69 -3.69 12.88
CA ASN A 122 16.79 -2.74 12.75
C ASN A 122 17.88 -3.20 11.78
N ASP A 123 17.70 -4.34 11.09
CA ASP A 123 18.68 -4.83 10.14
C ASP A 123 18.67 -3.93 8.89
N ASP A 124 19.87 -3.55 8.42
CA ASP A 124 20.02 -2.88 7.14
C ASP A 124 19.59 -3.82 6.01
N CYS A 125 18.74 -3.32 5.13
CA CYS A 125 18.32 -4.02 3.93
C CYS A 125 18.30 -3.05 2.74
N ASP A 126 18.25 -3.58 1.53
CA ASP A 126 18.24 -2.78 0.29
C ASP A 126 16.97 -1.92 0.10
N ILE A 127 16.03 -2.02 1.04
CA ILE A 127 14.73 -1.35 1.06
C ILE A 127 14.76 -0.28 2.15
N ASN A 128 14.51 0.98 1.80
CA ASN A 128 14.43 2.04 2.80
C ASN A 128 13.03 2.05 3.41
N TYR A 129 12.88 1.38 4.55
CA TYR A 129 11.64 1.45 5.32
C TYR A 129 11.44 2.84 5.93
N GLU A 130 10.22 3.33 5.87
CA GLU A 130 9.81 4.50 6.64
C GLU A 130 9.90 4.20 8.14
N LYS A 131 10.32 5.21 8.91
CA LYS A 131 10.56 5.05 10.34
C LYS A 131 9.30 4.55 11.05
N ASN A 132 9.46 3.53 11.89
CA ASN A 132 8.38 2.92 12.69
C ASN A 132 7.21 2.35 11.85
N SER A 133 7.41 2.14 10.54
CA SER A 133 6.41 1.63 9.61
C SER A 133 6.93 0.38 8.88
N ALA A 134 6.05 -0.21 8.07
CA ALA A 134 6.37 -1.20 7.06
C ALA A 134 6.26 -0.64 5.62
N SER A 135 5.78 0.60 5.44
CA SER A 135 5.93 1.33 4.18
C SER A 135 7.41 1.49 3.84
N ALA A 136 7.73 1.51 2.55
CA ALA A 136 9.10 1.62 2.10
C ALA A 136 9.25 2.34 0.77
N ALA A 137 10.47 2.80 0.50
CA ALA A 137 10.84 3.36 -0.79
C ALA A 137 12.18 2.82 -1.27
N ILE A 138 12.31 2.70 -2.59
CA ILE A 138 13.53 2.25 -3.23
C ILE A 138 14.49 3.43 -3.43
N THR A 139 15.77 3.22 -3.13
CA THR A 139 16.82 4.24 -3.26
C THR A 139 16.96 4.76 -4.69
N LEU A 140 17.06 6.08 -4.84
CA LEU A 140 17.30 6.74 -6.13
C LEU A 140 18.64 6.31 -6.75
N GLY A 141 18.63 6.05 -8.06
CA GLY A 141 19.85 5.78 -8.84
C GLY A 141 20.25 4.30 -8.97
N GLY A 142 19.53 3.40 -8.29
CA GLY A 142 19.63 1.95 -8.51
C GLY A 142 18.60 1.43 -9.53
N ASN A 143 18.89 0.31 -10.19
CA ASN A 143 17.93 -0.45 -11.00
C ASN A 143 17.09 -1.38 -10.09
N ASN A 144 16.49 -0.81 -9.06
CA ASN A 144 15.78 -1.57 -8.03
C ASN A 144 14.27 -1.39 -8.21
N TYR A 145 13.51 -2.47 -8.03
CA TYR A 145 12.04 -2.52 -8.09
C TYR A 145 11.53 -3.42 -6.97
N PHE A 146 10.28 -3.24 -6.54
CA PHE A 146 9.66 -4.16 -5.60
C PHE A 146 9.38 -5.48 -6.33
N ASN A 147 10.02 -6.54 -5.87
CA ASN A 147 9.77 -7.90 -6.31
C ASN A 147 8.96 -8.66 -5.25
N ASN A 148 8.53 -9.88 -5.57
CA ASN A 148 7.74 -10.70 -4.64
C ASN A 148 8.44 -10.90 -3.28
N GLN A 149 9.78 -10.95 -3.25
CA GLN A 149 10.53 -11.14 -2.02
C GLN A 149 10.57 -9.86 -1.16
N SER A 150 10.76 -8.69 -1.77
CA SER A 150 10.69 -7.42 -1.05
C SER A 150 9.29 -7.19 -0.48
N ILE A 151 8.25 -7.46 -1.26
CA ILE A 151 6.86 -7.34 -0.81
C ILE A 151 6.56 -8.32 0.32
N LEU A 152 7.00 -9.58 0.20
CA LEU A 152 6.85 -10.53 1.31
C LEU A 152 7.57 -10.07 2.58
N ASN A 153 8.73 -9.42 2.46
CA ASN A 153 9.46 -8.88 3.60
C ASN A 153 8.71 -7.69 4.25
N GLU A 154 8.09 -6.82 3.46
CA GLU A 154 7.22 -5.74 3.96
C GLU A 154 6.04 -6.30 4.75
N PHE A 155 5.34 -7.30 4.23
CA PHE A 155 4.24 -7.96 4.96
C PHE A 155 4.72 -8.64 6.24
N LYS A 156 5.87 -9.33 6.22
CA LYS A 156 6.46 -9.91 7.44
C LYS A 156 6.77 -8.84 8.48
N ARG A 157 7.37 -7.73 8.05
CA ARG A 157 7.65 -6.58 8.91
C ARG A 157 6.35 -6.01 9.49
N LEU A 158 5.31 -5.83 8.67
CA LEU A 158 4.00 -5.39 9.12
C LEU A 158 3.43 -6.31 10.21
N PHE A 159 3.43 -7.63 9.99
CA PHE A 159 2.94 -8.59 10.99
C PHE A 159 3.75 -8.61 12.28
N GLN A 160 5.04 -8.28 12.25
CA GLN A 160 5.84 -8.07 13.46
C GLN A 160 5.44 -6.79 14.21
N LEU A 161 5.03 -5.74 13.50
CA LEU A 161 4.69 -4.44 14.09
C LEU A 161 3.24 -4.35 14.59
N LEU A 162 2.29 -5.01 13.92
CA LEU A 162 0.85 -4.92 14.23
C LEU A 162 0.49 -5.18 15.70
N PRO A 163 1.06 -6.20 16.39
CA PRO A 163 0.71 -6.49 17.79
C PRO A 163 1.04 -5.35 18.78
N PHE A 164 1.94 -4.44 18.40
CA PHE A 164 2.37 -3.32 19.25
C PHE A 164 1.50 -2.08 19.07
N LYS A 165 0.66 -2.03 18.03
CA LYS A 165 -0.21 -0.88 17.78
C LYS A 165 -1.36 -0.88 18.78
N LYS A 166 -1.34 0.04 19.75
CA LYS A 166 -2.31 0.07 20.86
C LYS A 166 -3.74 0.25 20.39
N GLU A 167 -3.95 1.06 19.34
CA GLU A 167 -5.26 1.29 18.77
C GLU A 167 -5.88 0.01 18.18
N TYR A 168 -5.08 -1.02 17.87
CA TYR A 168 -5.54 -2.26 17.22
C TYR A 168 -5.62 -3.47 18.15
N LYS A 169 -5.37 -3.28 19.45
CA LYS A 169 -5.24 -4.37 20.44
C LYS A 169 -6.47 -5.31 20.52
N ASN A 170 -7.65 -4.80 20.19
CA ASN A 170 -8.92 -5.54 20.29
C ASN A 170 -9.52 -5.86 18.91
N HIS A 171 -8.70 -5.82 17.87
CA HIS A 171 -9.14 -6.03 16.50
C HIS A 171 -8.62 -7.35 15.96
N ASN A 172 -9.40 -7.95 15.07
CA ASN A 172 -8.89 -8.99 14.21
C ASN A 172 -8.11 -8.36 13.05
N PHE A 173 -7.05 -9.03 12.62
CA PHE A 173 -6.30 -8.68 11.42
C PHE A 173 -6.72 -9.64 10.31
N LEU A 174 -7.04 -9.09 9.13
CA LEU A 174 -7.39 -9.83 7.92
C LEU A 174 -6.62 -9.29 6.73
#